data_AF-A0A499UNJ1-F1
#
_entry.id   AF-A0A499UNJ1-F1
#
_cell.length_a   1.000
_cell.length_b   1.000
_cell.length_c   1.000
_cell.angle_alpha   90.00
_cell.angle_beta   90.00
_cell.angle_gamma   90.00
#
_symmetry.space_group_name_H-M   'P 1'
#
loop_
_entity.id
_entity.type
_entity.pdbx_description
1 polymer ?
#
loop_
_entity_poly.entity_id
_entity_poly.type
_entity_poly.pdbx_seq_one_letter_code
_entity_poly.pdbx_strand_id
1 'polypeptide(L)'
;MITVSQNGEPDDASTFVLSCHPTGGTHPRARAACAQLDSQTVWGRDPFAPVSPDAMCTGQYGGPATARVTGHWAGRPVNAWFDRTNGCEIARWNRFSVVLRTPGS
;
A
#
# COMPACT_ATOMS: atom_id res chain seq x y z
N MET A 1 -2.38 7.88 11.10
CA MET A 1 -1.23 8.38 10.31
C MET A 1 -0.39 7.18 9.94
N ILE A 2 -0.01 7.07 8.68
CA ILE A 2 0.87 6.02 8.18
C ILE A 2 2.06 6.63 7.44
N THR A 3 3.16 5.90 7.40
CA THR A 3 4.34 6.18 6.60
C THR A 3 4.43 5.14 5.50
N VAL A 4 4.63 5.59 4.27
CA VAL A 4 4.82 4.75 3.09
C VAL A 4 6.26 4.91 2.64
N SER A 5 7.03 3.84 2.66
CA SER A 5 8.39 3.78 2.12
C SER A 5 8.39 2.87 0.90
N GLN A 6 8.80 3.39 -0.25
CA GLN A 6 8.91 2.65 -1.49
C GLN A 6 10.37 2.48 -1.84
N ASN A 7 10.73 1.27 -2.25
CA ASN A 7 12.00 0.98 -2.88
C ASN A 7 11.69 0.55 -4.32
N GLY A 8 11.90 1.46 -5.27
CA GLY A 8 11.77 1.20 -6.71
C GLY A 8 13.07 0.65 -7.31
N GLU A 9 13.27 0.87 -8.61
CA GLU A 9 14.62 0.87 -9.20
C GLU A 9 15.53 1.85 -8.41
N PRO A 10 16.86 1.64 -8.38
CA PRO A 10 17.77 2.20 -7.37
C PRO A 10 17.71 3.72 -7.11
N ASP A 11 17.14 4.51 -8.02
CA ASP A 11 17.04 5.98 -7.91
C ASP A 11 15.63 6.51 -7.52
N ASP A 12 14.63 5.63 -7.30
CA ASP A 12 13.23 6.01 -7.02
C ASP A 12 12.77 5.76 -5.57
N ALA A 13 13.71 5.44 -4.67
CA ALA A 13 13.42 5.26 -3.27
C ALA A 13 12.81 6.52 -2.67
N SER A 14 11.64 6.39 -2.04
CA SER A 14 10.87 7.55 -1.60
C SER A 14 10.02 7.23 -0.38
N THR A 15 9.93 8.18 0.56
CA THR A 15 9.16 8.03 1.79
C THR A 15 8.19 9.19 1.98
N PHE A 16 6.94 8.88 2.32
CA PHE A 16 5.88 9.86 2.53
C PHE A 16 5.10 9.58 3.80
N VAL A 17 4.62 10.65 4.42
CA VAL A 17 3.65 10.59 5.51
C VAL A 17 2.26 10.84 4.94
N LEU A 18 1.30 10.02 5.38
CA LEU A 18 -0.12 10.20 5.09
C LEU A 18 -0.90 10.28 6.40
N SER A 19 -1.52 11.43 6.61
CA SER A 19 -2.54 11.62 7.64
C SER A 19 -3.91 11.69 6.98
N CYS A 20 -4.89 11.00 7.56
CA CYS A 20 -6.28 11.08 7.15
C CYS A 20 -7.10 11.44 8.38
N HIS A 21 -8.08 12.34 8.22
CA HIS A 21 -8.94 12.88 9.28
C HIS A 21 -8.21 13.71 10.36
N PRO A 22 -7.66 14.90 10.03
CA PRO A 22 -7.71 15.60 8.74
C PRO A 22 -6.66 15.11 7.74
N THR A 23 -6.95 15.28 6.45
CA THR A 23 -6.04 14.89 5.36
C THR A 23 -4.79 15.77 5.33
N GLY A 24 -3.61 15.16 5.28
CA GLY A 24 -2.34 15.88 5.17
C GLY A 24 -1.11 14.96 5.10
N GLY A 25 0.06 15.54 5.35
CA GLY A 25 1.35 14.87 5.23
C GLY A 25 2.05 15.18 3.91
N THR A 26 3.16 14.50 3.65
CA THR A 26 4.01 14.73 2.47
C THR A 26 3.58 13.92 1.24
N HIS A 27 2.56 13.07 1.37
CA HIS A 27 2.09 12.26 0.26
C HIS A 27 1.51 13.13 -0.87
N PRO A 28 2.02 13.05 -2.12
CA PRO A 28 1.68 13.98 -3.20
C PRO A 28 0.20 13.91 -3.63
N ARG A 29 -0.46 12.77 -3.36
CA ARG A 29 -1.89 12.57 -3.63
C ARG A 29 -2.67 12.28 -2.35
N ALA A 30 -2.36 12.95 -1.24
CA ALA A 30 -2.90 12.64 0.10
C ALA A 30 -4.42 12.44 0.13
N ARG A 31 -5.20 13.32 -0.51
CA ARG A 31 -6.68 13.21 -0.55
C ARG A 31 -7.16 11.93 -1.24
N ALA A 32 -6.57 11.59 -2.40
CA ALA A 32 -6.92 10.39 -3.13
C ALA A 32 -6.44 9.11 -2.41
N ALA A 33 -5.27 9.16 -1.77
CA ALA A 33 -4.75 8.07 -0.96
C ALA A 33 -5.65 7.78 0.25
N CYS A 34 -6.12 8.82 0.96
CA CYS A 34 -7.10 8.66 2.03
C CYS A 34 -8.40 8.04 1.51
N ALA A 35 -8.96 8.56 0.41
CA ALA A 35 -10.18 8.00 -0.17
C ALA A 35 -10.04 6.52 -0.57
N GLN A 36 -8.87 6.12 -1.10
CA GLN A 36 -8.58 4.71 -1.40
C GLN A 36 -8.59 3.85 -0.13
N LEU A 37 -7.94 4.30 0.95
CA LEU A 37 -7.92 3.57 2.22
C LEU A 37 -9.31 3.50 2.87
N ASP A 38 -10.05 4.60 2.85
CA ASP A 38 -11.41 4.67 3.39
C ASP A 38 -12.34 3.69 2.67
N SER A 39 -12.27 3.62 1.33
CA SER A 39 -13.08 2.69 0.53
C SER A 39 -12.80 1.20 0.81
N GLN A 40 -11.63 0.88 1.35
CA GLN A 40 -11.21 -0.48 1.69
C GLN A 40 -11.44 -0.82 3.16
N THR A 41 -11.73 0.19 3.98
CA THR A 41 -11.87 0.03 5.42
C THR A 41 -13.27 -0.46 5.75
N VAL A 42 -13.35 -1.72 6.17
CA VAL A 42 -14.58 -2.36 6.65
C VAL A 42 -14.36 -2.78 8.10
N TRP A 43 -15.35 -2.56 8.96
CA TRP A 43 -15.25 -2.91 10.38
C TRP A 43 -14.94 -4.41 10.56
N GLY A 44 -14.00 -4.71 11.46
CA GLY A 44 -13.55 -6.08 11.71
C GLY A 44 -12.60 -6.68 10.67
N ARG A 45 -12.25 -5.96 9.59
CA ARG A 45 -11.32 -6.43 8.56
C ARG A 45 -10.06 -5.58 8.50
N ASP A 46 -8.92 -6.24 8.36
CA ASP A 46 -7.65 -5.57 8.13
C ASP A 46 -7.42 -5.33 6.62
N PRO A 47 -7.50 -4.09 6.11
CA PRO A 47 -7.23 -3.84 4.70
C PRO A 47 -5.76 -4.13 4.34
N PHE A 48 -4.85 -4.07 5.31
CA PHE A 48 -3.42 -4.26 5.09
C PHE A 48 -2.94 -5.71 5.22
N ALA A 49 -3.85 -6.66 5.52
CA ALA A 49 -3.51 -8.06 5.66
C ALA A 49 -2.70 -8.58 4.44
N PRO A 50 -1.69 -9.44 4.66
CA PRO A 50 -0.95 -10.06 3.57
C PRO A 50 -1.85 -10.98 2.74
N VAL A 51 -1.39 -11.37 1.55
CA VAL A 51 -2.00 -12.48 0.83
C VAL A 51 -1.86 -13.75 1.69
N SER A 52 -2.90 -14.59 1.71
CA SER A 52 -2.84 -15.87 2.42
C SER A 52 -1.72 -16.74 1.85
N PRO A 53 -0.91 -17.42 2.68
CA PRO A 53 0.09 -18.36 2.19
C PRO A 53 -0.52 -19.52 1.39
N ASP A 54 -1.79 -19.85 1.64
CA ASP A 54 -2.53 -20.90 0.93
C ASP A 54 -3.24 -20.39 -0.35
N ALA A 55 -3.08 -19.11 -0.69
CA ALA A 55 -3.70 -18.56 -1.89
C ALA A 55 -3.09 -19.17 -3.16
N MET A 56 -3.95 -19.61 -4.09
CA MET A 56 -3.50 -20.02 -5.42
C MET A 56 -3.23 -18.78 -6.28
N CYS A 57 -1.95 -18.47 -6.47
CA CYS A 57 -1.50 -17.28 -7.19
C CYS A 57 -0.83 -17.65 -8.52
N THR A 58 -0.98 -16.80 -9.53
CA THR A 58 -0.26 -16.98 -10.80
C THR A 58 1.22 -16.64 -10.63
N GLY A 59 2.10 -17.32 -11.38
CA GLY A 59 3.55 -17.07 -11.39
C GLY A 59 3.97 -15.81 -12.16
N GLN A 60 3.15 -14.76 -12.17
CA GLN A 60 3.45 -13.51 -12.88
C GLN A 60 4.38 -12.62 -12.06
N TYR A 61 5.47 -12.16 -12.67
CA TYR A 61 6.38 -11.19 -12.07
C TYR A 61 6.07 -9.78 -12.57
N GLY A 62 5.78 -8.86 -11.64
CA GLY A 62 5.40 -7.47 -11.91
C GLY A 62 6.53 -6.46 -11.74
N GLY A 63 7.75 -6.90 -11.44
CA GLY A 63 8.94 -6.05 -11.28
C GLY A 63 9.52 -6.04 -9.86
N PRO A 64 10.69 -5.38 -9.66
CA PRO A 64 11.44 -5.44 -8.41
C PRO A 64 10.93 -4.50 -7.31
N ALA A 65 9.98 -3.63 -7.65
CA ALA A 65 9.48 -2.62 -6.73
C ALA A 65 8.87 -3.26 -5.47
N THR A 66 9.26 -2.71 -4.31
CA THR A 66 8.70 -3.08 -3.01
C THR A 66 8.23 -1.83 -2.27
N ALA A 67 7.29 -2.02 -1.34
CA ALA A 67 6.89 -0.95 -0.45
C ALA A 67 6.59 -1.46 0.96
N ARG A 68 6.79 -0.59 1.94
CA ARG A 68 6.45 -0.82 3.34
C ARG A 68 5.51 0.28 3.81
N VAL A 69 4.42 -0.12 4.44
CA VAL A 69 3.48 0.78 5.10
C VAL A 69 3.53 0.52 6.61
N THR A 70 3.83 1.55 7.38
CA THR A 70 3.88 1.49 8.85
C THR A 70 3.03 2.58 9.49
N GLY A 71 2.71 2.45 10.78
CA GLY A 71 1.97 3.46 11.54
C GLY A 71 0.61 2.94 11.99
N HIS A 72 -0.38 3.82 12.12
CA HIS A 72 -1.72 3.48 12.60
C HIS A 72 -2.82 3.87 11.60
N TRP A 73 -3.75 2.94 11.38
CA TRP A 73 -4.94 3.14 10.56
C TRP A 73 -6.19 2.66 11.30
N ALA A 74 -7.23 3.49 11.37
CA ALA A 74 -8.49 3.18 12.06
C ALA A 74 -8.30 2.60 13.49
N GLY A 75 -7.33 3.14 14.24
CA GLY A 75 -7.00 2.70 15.60
C GLY A 75 -6.17 1.42 15.69
N ARG A 76 -5.78 0.80 14.57
CA ARG A 76 -5.00 -0.44 14.52
C ARG A 76 -3.56 -0.19 14.04
N PRO A 77 -2.57 -0.90 14.60
CA PRO A 77 -1.21 -0.84 14.10
C PRO A 77 -1.11 -1.48 12.71
N VAL A 78 -0.28 -0.87 11.87
CA VAL A 78 0.02 -1.30 10.51
C VAL A 78 1.53 -1.52 10.40
N ASN A 79 1.90 -2.68 9.90
CA ASN A 79 3.26 -2.99 9.43
C ASN A 79 3.13 -3.97 8.27
N ALA A 80 2.92 -3.44 7.08
CA ALA A 80 2.60 -4.21 5.88
C ALA A 80 3.69 -4.05 4.82
N TRP A 81 4.08 -5.16 4.22
CA TRP A 81 4.97 -5.21 3.08
C TRP A 81 4.16 -5.49 1.82
N PHE A 82 4.60 -4.89 0.71
CA PHE A 82 4.04 -5.05 -0.62
C PHE A 82 5.17 -5.35 -1.59
N ASP A 83 4.95 -6.35 -2.44
CA ASP A 83 5.80 -6.70 -3.56
C ASP A 83 4.94 -7.03 -4.78
N ARG A 84 5.59 -7.46 -5.86
CA ARG A 84 4.92 -7.78 -7.13
C ARG A 84 5.43 -9.12 -7.67
N THR A 85 5.73 -10.07 -6.79
CA THR A 85 6.41 -11.32 -7.14
C THR A 85 5.48 -12.40 -7.72
N ASN A 86 4.17 -12.28 -7.51
CA ASN A 86 3.14 -13.17 -8.03
C ASN A 86 1.84 -12.41 -8.30
N GLY A 87 0.86 -13.06 -8.95
CA GLY A 87 -0.40 -12.42 -9.33
C GLY A 87 -1.25 -11.90 -8.17
N CYS A 88 -1.22 -12.55 -7.00
CA CYS A 88 -1.96 -12.08 -5.84
C CYS A 88 -1.33 -10.83 -5.22
N GLU A 89 0.00 -10.80 -5.14
CA GLU A 89 0.73 -9.62 -4.64
C GLU A 89 0.60 -8.45 -5.61
N ILE A 90 0.63 -8.70 -6.93
CA ILE A 90 0.32 -7.67 -7.94
C ILE A 90 -1.11 -7.13 -7.76
N ALA A 91 -2.10 -8.00 -7.57
CA ALA A 91 -3.47 -7.57 -7.33
C ALA A 91 -3.60 -6.77 -6.03
N ARG A 92 -2.89 -7.18 -4.97
CA ARG A 92 -2.83 -6.45 -3.70
C ARG A 92 -2.16 -5.09 -3.88
N TRP A 93 -1.03 -5.02 -4.56
CA TRP A 93 -0.35 -3.78 -4.93
C TRP A 93 -1.27 -2.81 -5.66
N ASN A 94 -1.99 -3.28 -6.69
CA ASN A 94 -2.88 -2.44 -7.50
C ASN A 94 -4.03 -1.83 -6.68
N ARG A 95 -4.55 -2.57 -5.69
CA ARG A 95 -5.54 -2.04 -4.74
C ARG A 95 -5.01 -0.89 -3.89
N PHE A 96 -3.69 -0.78 -3.70
CA PHE A 96 -3.03 0.31 -2.96
C PHE A 96 -2.26 1.27 -3.86
N SER A 97 -2.45 1.22 -5.20
CA SER A 97 -1.65 1.97 -6.18
C SER A 97 -1.53 3.47 -5.91
N VAL A 98 -2.58 4.12 -5.38
CA VAL A 98 -2.56 5.56 -5.06
C VAL A 98 -1.72 5.82 -3.80
N VAL A 99 -1.89 5.00 -2.76
CA VAL A 99 -1.09 5.05 -1.52
C VAL A 99 0.38 4.71 -1.80
N LEU A 100 0.63 3.78 -2.72
CA LEU A 100 1.95 3.33 -3.14
C LEU A 100 2.51 4.13 -4.32
N ARG A 101 1.91 5.28 -4.69
CA ARG A 101 2.35 6.16 -5.79
C ARG A 101 2.74 5.41 -7.08
N THR A 102 2.06 4.32 -7.39
CA THR A 102 2.30 3.61 -8.65
C THR A 102 1.61 4.42 -9.73
N PRO A 103 2.31 4.90 -10.77
CA PRO A 103 1.63 5.45 -11.93
C PRO A 103 0.65 4.38 -12.44
N GLY A 104 -0.60 4.78 -12.66
CA GLY A 104 -1.67 3.86 -13.07
C GLY A 104 -1.23 3.07 -14.29
N SER A 105 -1.33 1.74 -14.18
CA SER A 105 -1.11 0.79 -15.27
C SER A 105 -2.24 0.87 -16.29
#